data_AF-A0A1D2QH49-F1
#
_entry.id   AF-A0A1D2QH49-F1
#
_cell.length_a   1.000
_cell.length_b   1.000
_cell.length_c   1.000
_cell.angle_alpha   90.00
_cell.angle_beta   90.00
_cell.angle_gamma   90.00
#
_symmetry.space_group_name_H-M   'P 1'
#
loop_
_entity.id
_entity.type
_entity.pdbx_description
1 polymer ?
#
loop_
_entity_poly.entity_id
_entity_poly.type
_entity_poly.pdbx_seq_one_letter_code
_entity_poly.pdbx_strand_id
1 'polypeptide(L)'
;MPQQSSNAVAVADSVSAMLYEIAGWLMVGFGSFSALGAIAALLEHGDAVPAVILTVVAFLFLTFGVAVNPSLRRKIARRRGLSGFGRVSSVDDGVIHPDEDCRERCVACDSRVNAGVERRFREEFVVAGLPVTTLTEGYNHYCLDCASEEILGLGRTNADARRGDRESNREDELATDR
;
A
#
# COMPACT_ATOMS: atom_id res chain seq x y z
N MET A 1 17.81 -30.36 -19.30
CA MET A 1 17.64 -29.01 -19.88
C MET A 1 16.16 -28.63 -19.84
N PRO A 2 15.70 -27.81 -18.87
CA PRO A 2 14.46 -27.04 -19.04
C PRO A 2 14.53 -25.68 -18.31
N GLN A 3 15.32 -24.72 -18.81
CA GLN A 3 15.39 -23.36 -18.23
C GLN A 3 14.96 -22.26 -19.22
N GLN A 4 14.79 -22.60 -20.50
CA GLN A 4 14.46 -21.64 -21.57
C GLN A 4 12.98 -21.24 -21.61
N SER A 5 12.07 -22.11 -21.16
CA SER A 5 10.63 -21.82 -21.12
C SER A 5 10.25 -20.77 -20.06
N SER A 6 10.91 -20.78 -18.89
CA SER A 6 10.61 -19.84 -17.80
C SER A 6 10.88 -18.39 -18.17
N ASN A 7 12.03 -18.11 -18.81
CA ASN A 7 12.39 -16.75 -19.20
C ASN A 7 11.50 -16.20 -20.32
N ALA A 8 11.09 -17.03 -21.29
CA ALA A 8 10.19 -16.61 -22.36
C ALA A 8 8.78 -16.26 -21.82
N VAL A 9 8.27 -17.04 -20.86
CA VAL A 9 7.00 -16.78 -20.19
C VAL A 9 7.07 -15.48 -19.37
N ALA A 10 8.14 -15.27 -18.60
CA ALA A 10 8.32 -14.06 -17.79
C ALA A 10 8.39 -12.77 -18.64
N VAL A 11 9.02 -12.83 -19.82
CA VAL A 11 9.06 -11.71 -20.76
C VAL A 11 7.68 -11.46 -21.37
N ALA A 12 6.96 -12.52 -21.77
CA ALA A 12 5.60 -12.38 -22.31
C ALA A 12 4.61 -11.80 -21.30
N ASP A 13 4.72 -12.17 -20.02
CA ASP A 13 3.91 -11.60 -18.93
C ASP A 13 4.23 -10.12 -18.70
N SER A 14 5.50 -9.73 -18.80
CA SER A 14 5.90 -8.33 -18.68
C SER A 14 5.39 -7.49 -19.85
N VAL A 15 5.50 -8.00 -21.09
CA VAL A 15 5.02 -7.31 -22.30
C VAL A 15 3.51 -7.19 -22.28
N SER A 16 2.79 -8.27 -21.94
CA SER A 16 1.33 -8.22 -21.84
C SER A 16 0.87 -7.22 -20.77
N ALA A 17 1.55 -7.14 -19.62
CA ALA A 17 1.25 -6.15 -18.60
C ALA A 17 1.40 -4.71 -19.12
N MET A 18 2.46 -4.41 -19.88
CA MET A 18 2.65 -3.09 -20.49
C MET A 18 1.58 -2.79 -21.55
N LEU A 19 1.24 -3.76 -22.40
CA LEU A 19 0.21 -3.59 -23.42
C LEU A 19 -1.18 -3.35 -22.81
N TYR A 20 -1.53 -4.08 -21.76
CA TYR A 20 -2.79 -3.85 -21.03
C TYR A 20 -2.82 -2.51 -20.31
N GLU A 21 -1.68 -2.03 -19.81
CA GLU A 21 -1.57 -0.69 -19.24
C GLU A 21 -1.80 0.38 -20.30
N ILE A 22 -1.11 0.30 -21.45
CA ILE A 22 -1.27 1.24 -22.56
C ILE A 22 -2.71 1.21 -23.10
N ALA A 23 -3.26 0.03 -23.36
CA ALA A 23 -4.62 -0.13 -23.86
C ALA A 23 -5.66 0.42 -22.88
N GLY A 24 -5.47 0.17 -21.58
CA GLY A 24 -6.32 0.71 -20.53
C GLY A 24 -6.32 2.23 -20.50
N TRP A 25 -5.15 2.88 -20.57
CA TRP A 25 -5.04 4.34 -20.62
C TRP A 25 -5.63 4.95 -21.90
N LEU A 26 -5.44 4.31 -23.06
CA LEU A 26 -6.04 4.75 -24.31
C LEU A 26 -7.57 4.70 -24.24
N MET A 27 -8.14 3.64 -23.66
CA MET A 27 -9.60 3.52 -23.50
C MET A 27 -10.16 4.54 -22.51
N VAL A 28 -9.47 4.80 -21.39
CA VAL A 28 -9.85 5.87 -20.46
C VAL A 28 -9.78 7.24 -21.13
N GLY A 29 -8.73 7.50 -21.93
CA GLY A 29 -8.58 8.74 -22.70
C GLY A 29 -9.71 8.94 -23.71
N PHE A 30 -10.03 7.90 -24.49
CA PHE A 30 -11.11 7.93 -25.46
C PHE A 30 -12.48 8.13 -24.80
N GLY A 31 -12.75 7.42 -23.70
CA GLY A 31 -13.97 7.59 -22.92
C GLY A 31 -14.11 9.01 -22.36
N SER A 32 -13.01 9.58 -21.85
CA SER A 32 -12.97 10.96 -21.35
C SER A 32 -13.21 11.98 -22.46
N PHE A 33 -12.62 11.78 -23.64
CA PHE A 33 -12.85 12.62 -24.81
C PHE A 33 -14.32 12.55 -25.28
N SER A 34 -14.92 11.36 -25.32
CA SER A 34 -16.35 11.18 -25.63
C SER A 34 -17.25 11.89 -24.61
N ALA A 35 -16.89 11.86 -23.32
CA ALA A 35 -17.65 12.55 -22.28
C ALA A 35 -17.62 14.08 -22.49
N LEU A 36 -16.45 14.64 -22.81
CA LEU A 36 -16.32 16.05 -23.17
C LEU A 36 -17.13 16.39 -24.42
N GLY A 37 -17.11 15.53 -25.44
CA GLY A 37 -17.95 15.68 -26.63
C GLY A 37 -19.44 15.66 -26.32
N ALA A 38 -19.90 14.81 -25.40
CA ALA A 38 -21.29 14.78 -24.96
C ALA A 38 -21.72 16.11 -24.33
N ILE A 39 -20.87 16.67 -23.45
CA ILE A 39 -21.10 17.97 -22.81
C ILE A 39 -21.15 19.08 -23.87
N ALA A 40 -20.19 19.09 -24.82
CA ALA A 40 -20.17 20.08 -25.89
C ALA A 40 -21.44 20.01 -26.76
N ALA A 41 -21.88 18.81 -27.14
CA ALA A 41 -23.10 18.63 -27.92
C ALA A 41 -24.35 19.19 -27.21
N LEU A 42 -24.47 18.98 -25.90
CA LEU A 42 -25.52 19.56 -25.06
C LEU A 42 -25.49 21.09 -25.05
N LEU A 43 -24.29 21.68 -24.93
CA LEU A 43 -24.12 23.14 -24.83
C LEU A 43 -24.34 23.85 -26.16
N GLU A 44 -23.90 23.26 -27.26
CA GLU A 44 -23.91 23.90 -28.58
C GLU A 44 -25.23 23.68 -29.34
N HIS A 45 -25.75 22.46 -29.30
CA HIS A 45 -26.89 22.06 -30.15
C HIS A 45 -28.18 21.89 -29.34
N GLY A 46 -28.10 21.71 -28.01
CA GLY A 46 -29.26 21.41 -27.17
C GLY A 46 -29.90 20.03 -27.46
N ASP A 47 -29.32 19.26 -28.37
CA ASP A 47 -29.83 17.97 -28.80
C ASP A 47 -29.42 16.86 -27.84
N ALA A 48 -30.41 16.28 -27.17
CA ALA A 48 -30.19 15.23 -26.17
C ALA A 48 -29.73 13.90 -26.78
N VAL A 49 -30.13 13.59 -28.02
CA VAL A 49 -29.82 12.30 -28.67
C VAL A 49 -28.31 12.05 -28.85
N PRO A 50 -27.53 12.92 -29.53
CA PRO A 50 -26.08 12.72 -29.68
C PRO A 50 -25.37 12.76 -28.33
N ALA A 51 -25.81 13.60 -27.40
CA ALA A 51 -25.23 13.68 -26.07
C ALA A 51 -25.42 12.38 -25.27
N VAL A 52 -26.62 11.79 -25.31
CA VAL A 52 -26.91 10.49 -24.67
C VAL A 52 -26.04 9.39 -25.29
N ILE A 53 -25.93 9.33 -26.61
CA ILE A 53 -25.08 8.35 -27.30
C ILE A 53 -23.62 8.49 -26.86
N LEU A 54 -23.07 9.70 -26.89
CA LEU A 54 -21.68 9.97 -26.49
C LEU A 54 -21.44 9.69 -24.99
N THR A 55 -22.46 9.88 -24.15
CA THR A 55 -22.41 9.55 -22.72
C THR A 55 -22.36 8.03 -22.49
N VAL A 56 -23.19 7.27 -23.21
CA VAL A 56 -23.17 5.79 -23.13
C VAL A 56 -21.82 5.26 -23.62
N VAL A 57 -21.31 5.78 -24.74
CA VAL A 57 -19.98 5.42 -25.27
C VAL A 57 -18.90 5.75 -24.22
N ALA A 58 -18.91 6.96 -23.67
CA ALA A 58 -17.96 7.35 -22.62
C ALA A 58 -18.00 6.39 -21.43
N PHE A 59 -19.19 6.05 -20.94
CA PHE A 59 -19.36 5.14 -19.81
C PHE A 59 -18.78 3.74 -20.09
N LEU A 60 -19.06 3.17 -21.28
CA LEU A 60 -18.52 1.86 -21.67
C LEU A 60 -16.99 1.87 -21.75
N PHE A 61 -16.41 2.88 -22.39
CA PHE A 61 -14.96 2.99 -22.51
C PHE A 61 -14.26 3.25 -21.18
N LEU A 62 -14.84 4.07 -20.30
CA LEU A 62 -14.30 4.32 -18.96
C LEU A 62 -14.36 3.07 -18.08
N THR A 63 -15.51 2.40 -18.02
CA THR A 63 -15.67 1.18 -17.20
C THR A 63 -14.78 0.05 -17.71
N PHE A 64 -14.71 -0.16 -19.02
CA PHE A 64 -13.85 -1.18 -19.61
C PHE A 64 -12.37 -0.81 -19.52
N GLY A 65 -11.99 0.45 -19.72
CA GLY A 65 -10.63 0.93 -19.53
C GLY A 65 -10.12 0.76 -18.10
N VAL A 66 -10.98 1.01 -17.09
CA VAL A 66 -10.68 0.72 -15.68
C VAL A 66 -10.58 -0.79 -15.42
N ALA A 67 -11.43 -1.61 -16.04
CA ALA A 67 -11.42 -3.06 -15.86
C ALA A 67 -10.17 -3.72 -16.48
N VAL A 68 -9.75 -3.26 -17.66
CA VAL A 68 -8.58 -3.78 -18.37
C VAL A 68 -7.28 -3.30 -17.74
N ASN A 69 -7.26 -2.11 -17.13
CA ASN A 69 -6.04 -1.56 -16.55
C ASN A 69 -5.75 -2.18 -15.15
N PRO A 70 -4.72 -3.04 -15.01
CA PRO A 70 -4.42 -3.71 -13.75
C PRO A 70 -3.88 -2.76 -12.68
N SER A 71 -3.34 -1.59 -13.06
CA SER A 71 -2.86 -0.57 -12.13
C SER A 71 -4.02 0.14 -11.43
N LEU A 72 -5.06 0.50 -12.20
CA LEU A 72 -6.29 1.11 -11.69
C LEU A 72 -7.05 0.13 -10.80
N ARG A 73 -7.17 -1.15 -11.19
CA ARG A 73 -7.77 -2.19 -10.33
C ARG A 73 -7.06 -2.32 -8.99
N ARG A 74 -5.71 -2.34 -8.99
CA ARG A 74 -4.92 -2.43 -7.76
C ARG A 74 -5.04 -1.17 -6.89
N LYS A 75 -5.15 0.02 -7.49
CA LYS A 75 -5.38 1.28 -6.74
C LYS A 75 -6.79 1.36 -6.17
N ILE A 76 -7.81 0.95 -6.93
CA ILE A 76 -9.23 0.94 -6.50
C ILE A 76 -9.48 -0.12 -5.43
N ALA A 77 -8.80 -1.28 -5.49
CA ALA A 77 -8.89 -2.31 -4.46
C ALA A 77 -8.23 -1.86 -3.13
N ARG A 78 -7.19 -1.02 -3.21
CA ARG A 78 -6.53 -0.40 -2.05
C ARG A 78 -7.17 0.90 -1.58
N ARG A 79 -8.29 1.32 -2.18
CA ARG A 79 -8.91 2.59 -1.85
C ARG A 79 -9.43 2.53 -0.41
N ARG A 80 -8.98 3.48 0.42
CA ARG A 80 -9.62 3.80 1.70
C ARG A 80 -10.83 4.70 1.40
N GLY A 81 -11.73 4.90 2.37
CA GLY A 81 -13.01 5.61 2.16
C GLY A 81 -12.87 6.90 1.33
N LEU A 82 -13.92 7.23 0.55
CA LEU A 82 -13.92 8.30 -0.47
C LEU A 82 -13.60 9.71 0.07
N SER A 83 -13.58 9.89 1.39
CA SER A 83 -13.22 11.14 2.08
C SER A 83 -11.71 11.31 2.36
N GLY A 84 -10.86 10.36 1.96
CA GLY A 84 -9.41 10.43 2.19
C GLY A 84 -8.72 11.44 1.25
N PHE A 85 -8.50 12.66 1.71
CA PHE A 85 -7.62 13.63 1.07
C PHE A 85 -6.46 13.97 2.00
N GLY A 86 -5.22 13.93 1.50
CA GLY A 86 -4.02 14.33 2.23
C GLY A 86 -2.96 13.24 2.35
N ARG A 87 -2.07 13.41 3.33
CA ARG A 87 -0.99 12.45 3.61
C ARG A 87 -1.50 11.33 4.49
N VAL A 88 -1.29 10.09 4.07
CA VAL A 88 -1.67 8.91 4.83
C VAL A 88 -0.48 8.00 4.96
N SER A 89 -0.16 7.60 6.19
CA SER A 89 0.77 6.51 6.45
C SER A 89 0.05 5.17 6.40
N SER A 90 0.65 4.20 5.73
CA SER A 90 0.30 2.78 5.84
C SER A 90 1.51 2.02 6.34
N VAL A 91 1.22 1.03 7.18
CA VAL A 91 2.19 0.03 7.63
C VAL A 91 1.70 -1.29 7.06
N ASP A 92 2.53 -1.91 6.23
CA ASP A 92 2.31 -3.26 5.75
C ASP A 92 3.31 -4.19 6.48
N ASP A 93 2.80 -5.27 7.05
CA ASP A 93 3.61 -6.29 7.70
C ASP A 93 3.92 -7.43 6.70
N GLY A 94 5.19 -7.75 6.55
CA GLY A 94 5.71 -8.89 5.80
C GLY A 94 6.39 -9.90 6.72
N VAL A 95 6.36 -11.19 6.35
CA VAL A 95 7.04 -12.24 7.10
C VAL A 95 8.37 -12.54 6.41
N ILE A 96 9.46 -12.51 7.18
CA ILE A 96 10.80 -12.90 6.74
C ILE A 96 10.98 -14.38 7.04
N HIS A 97 11.16 -15.18 5.99
CA HIS A 97 11.36 -16.61 6.14
C HIS A 97 12.83 -16.96 6.44
N PRO A 98 13.10 -18.04 7.20
CA PRO A 98 14.46 -18.47 7.54
C PRO A 98 15.34 -18.82 6.33
N ASP A 99 14.71 -19.12 5.19
CA ASP A 99 15.40 -19.44 3.94
C ASP A 99 15.83 -18.18 3.16
N GLU A 100 15.36 -17.00 3.55
CA GLU A 100 15.78 -15.71 3.00
C GLU A 100 17.02 -15.23 3.77
N ASP A 101 18.18 -15.07 3.11
CA ASP A 101 19.43 -14.53 3.72
C ASP A 101 19.25 -13.04 4.06
N CYS A 102 18.45 -12.75 5.08
CA CYS A 102 18.27 -11.41 5.61
C CYS A 102 19.50 -11.00 6.41
N ARG A 103 20.18 -9.94 5.96
CA ARG A 103 21.39 -9.42 6.60
C ARG A 103 21.13 -8.27 7.58
N GLU A 104 19.87 -7.89 7.70
CA GLU A 104 19.44 -6.77 8.52
C GLU A 104 19.41 -7.13 10.01
N ARG A 105 19.55 -6.11 10.86
CA ARG A 105 19.50 -6.26 12.32
C ARG A 105 18.14 -5.86 12.86
N CYS A 106 17.75 -6.49 13.96
CA CYS A 106 16.51 -6.19 14.63
C CYS A 106 16.57 -4.78 15.22
N VAL A 107 15.60 -3.93 14.89
CA VAL A 107 15.54 -2.54 15.39
C VAL A 107 15.36 -2.46 16.91
N ALA A 108 14.78 -3.51 17.53
CA ALA A 108 14.51 -3.53 18.98
C ALA A 108 15.68 -4.05 19.83
N CYS A 109 16.37 -5.11 19.39
CA CYS A 109 17.42 -5.78 20.18
C CYS A 109 18.79 -5.85 19.50
N ASP A 110 18.93 -5.30 18.29
CA ASP A 110 20.15 -5.29 17.45
C ASP A 110 20.69 -6.69 17.06
N SER A 111 19.91 -7.74 17.33
CA SER A 111 20.26 -9.11 16.93
C SER A 111 20.12 -9.33 15.42
N ARG A 112 20.84 -10.32 14.87
CA ARG A 112 20.73 -10.67 13.45
C ARG A 112 19.37 -11.31 13.17
N VAL A 113 18.64 -10.79 12.17
CA VAL A 113 17.33 -11.31 11.79
C VAL A 113 17.54 -12.48 10.83
N ASN A 114 17.38 -13.71 11.32
CA ASN A 114 17.33 -14.90 10.45
C ASN A 114 15.89 -15.23 10.02
N ALA A 115 14.92 -15.02 10.91
CA ALA A 115 13.50 -15.11 10.63
C ALA A 115 12.78 -14.09 11.51
N GLY A 116 11.66 -13.55 11.02
CA GLY A 116 11.01 -12.44 11.71
C GLY A 116 9.93 -11.73 10.91
N VAL A 117 9.72 -10.46 11.24
CA VAL A 117 8.72 -9.60 10.60
C VAL A 117 9.42 -8.37 10.03
N GLU A 118 9.13 -8.06 8.78
CA GLU A 118 9.47 -6.80 8.14
C GLU A 118 8.26 -5.88 8.21
N ARG A 119 8.45 -4.67 8.75
CA ARG A 119 7.44 -3.61 8.70
C ARG A 119 7.82 -2.59 7.66
N ARG A 120 7.01 -2.48 6.62
CA ARG A 120 7.16 -1.47 5.57
C ARG A 120 6.29 -0.26 5.90
N PHE A 121 6.94 0.86 6.19
CA PHE A 121 6.29 2.15 6.37
C PHE A 121 6.23 2.83 5.02
N ARG A 122 5.03 3.23 4.59
CA ARG A 122 4.86 4.04 3.40
C ARG A 122 3.99 5.25 3.71
N GLU A 123 4.49 6.42 3.35
CA GLU A 123 3.70 7.64 3.33
C GLU A 123 3.23 7.88 1.89
N GLU A 124 1.92 7.93 1.70
CA GLU A 124 1.30 8.16 0.39
C GLU A 124 0.49 9.45 0.43
N PHE A 125 0.52 10.20 -0.68
CA PHE A 125 -0.42 11.29 -0.91
C PHE A 125 -1.68 10.73 -1.56
N VAL A 126 -2.80 10.88 -0.88
CA VAL A 126 -4.09 10.30 -1.25
C VAL A 126 -5.03 11.42 -1.71
N VAL A 127 -5.70 11.20 -2.84
CA VAL A 127 -6.75 12.08 -3.37
C VAL A 127 -8.00 11.25 -3.59
N ALA A 128 -9.11 11.64 -2.97
CA ALA A 128 -10.39 10.91 -3.04
C ALA A 128 -10.26 9.41 -2.67
N GLY A 129 -9.40 9.10 -1.68
CA GLY A 129 -9.15 7.73 -1.22
C GLY A 129 -8.19 6.92 -2.12
N LEU A 130 -7.70 7.48 -3.23
CA LEU A 130 -6.74 6.84 -4.14
C LEU A 130 -5.31 7.34 -3.90
N PRO A 131 -4.34 6.46 -3.64
CA PRO A 131 -2.95 6.86 -3.52
C PRO A 131 -2.41 7.30 -4.90
N VAL A 132 -2.02 8.57 -4.97
CA VAL A 132 -1.51 9.19 -6.19
C VAL A 132 -0.01 8.98 -6.29
N THR A 133 0.72 9.33 -5.24
CA THR A 133 2.17 9.22 -5.17
C THR A 133 2.64 8.71 -3.82
N THR A 134 3.74 7.95 -3.83
CA THR A 134 4.48 7.60 -2.62
C THR A 134 5.46 8.73 -2.33
N LEU A 135 5.44 9.25 -1.10
CA LEU A 135 6.34 10.31 -0.64
C LEU A 135 7.59 9.73 0.00
N THR A 136 7.40 8.84 0.97
CA THR A 136 8.49 8.22 1.72
C THR A 136 8.22 6.73 1.89
N GLU A 137 9.30 5.95 1.94
CA GLU A 137 9.25 4.52 2.17
C GLU A 137 10.40 4.12 3.09
N GLY A 138 10.11 3.27 4.07
CA GLY A 138 11.09 2.78 5.03
C GLY A 138 10.77 1.36 5.47
N TYR A 139 11.77 0.66 5.97
CA TYR A 139 11.71 -0.74 6.37
C TYR A 139 12.31 -0.90 7.76
N ASN A 140 11.59 -1.56 8.66
CA ASN A 140 12.12 -1.98 9.95
C ASN A 140 12.04 -3.51 10.05
N HIS A 141 13.11 -4.14 10.49
CA HIS A 141 13.16 -5.58 10.68
C HIS A 141 13.10 -5.92 12.17
N TYR A 142 12.29 -6.91 12.52
CA TYR A 142 12.13 -7.42 13.87
C TYR A 142 12.41 -8.92 13.89
N CYS A 143 13.19 -9.40 14.85
CA CYS A 143 13.34 -10.84 15.07
C CYS A 143 12.02 -11.45 15.55
N LEU A 144 11.87 -12.76 15.40
CA LEU A 144 10.69 -13.50 15.88
C LEU A 144 10.36 -13.22 17.34
N ASP A 145 11.36 -13.14 18.22
CA ASP A 145 11.15 -12.92 19.65
C ASP A 145 10.52 -11.55 19.92
N CYS A 146 11.12 -10.48 19.41
CA CYS A 146 10.60 -9.12 19.60
C CYS A 146 9.23 -8.91 18.92
N ALA A 147 9.01 -9.51 17.75
CA ALA A 147 7.73 -9.43 17.06
C ALA A 147 6.62 -10.17 17.85
N SER A 148 6.93 -11.33 18.41
CA SER A 148 5.99 -12.12 19.21
C SER A 148 5.63 -11.43 20.53
N GLU A 149 6.61 -10.81 21.20
CA GLU A 149 6.37 -10.03 22.43
C GLU A 149 5.43 -8.84 22.21
N GLU A 150 5.54 -8.17 21.06
CA GLU A 150 4.66 -7.07 20.70
C GLU A 150 3.22 -7.55 20.44
N ILE A 151 3.05 -8.64 19.68
CA ILE A 151 1.75 -9.23 19.36
C ILE A 151 1.05 -9.76 20.63
N LEU A 152 1.83 -10.40 21.52
CA LEU A 152 1.32 -10.94 22.78
C LEU A 152 1.13 -9.86 23.87
N GLY A 153 1.51 -8.61 23.60
CA GLY A 153 1.40 -7.50 24.55
C GLY A 153 2.33 -7.59 25.76
N LEU A 154 3.28 -8.53 25.77
CA LEU A 154 4.20 -8.79 26.88
C LEU A 154 5.32 -7.75 27.00
N GLY A 155 5.52 -6.91 25.96
CA GLY A 155 6.49 -5.82 25.98
C GLY A 155 6.14 -4.64 26.89
N ARG A 156 4.85 -4.46 27.27
CA ARG A 156 4.43 -3.36 28.16
C ARG A 156 4.62 -3.66 29.64
N THR A 157 4.56 -4.92 30.05
CA THR A 157 4.64 -5.30 31.47
C THR A 157 6.05 -5.17 32.03
N ASN A 158 7.09 -5.39 31.23
CA ASN A 158 8.48 -5.32 31.69
C ASN A 158 9.01 -3.88 31.87
N ALA A 159 8.51 -2.92 31.08
CA ALA A 159 8.90 -1.51 31.22
C ALA A 159 8.27 -0.87 32.47
N ASP A 160 7.01 -1.19 32.75
CA ASP A 160 6.31 -0.72 33.95
C ASP A 160 6.78 -1.44 35.23
N ALA A 161 7.10 -2.73 35.17
CA ALA A 161 7.68 -3.46 36.31
C ALA A 161 9.05 -2.91 36.74
N ARG A 162 9.94 -2.59 35.78
CA ARG A 162 11.24 -1.96 36.08
C ARG A 162 11.12 -0.54 36.63
N ARG A 163 10.01 0.16 36.38
CA ARG A 163 9.74 1.49 36.94
C ARG A 163 9.25 1.37 38.40
N GLY A 164 8.37 0.41 38.67
CA GLY A 164 7.90 0.11 40.02
C GLY A 164 9.02 -0.32 40.97
N ASP A 165 9.93 -1.19 40.51
CA ASP A 165 11.06 -1.65 41.34
C ASP A 165 12.05 -0.52 41.69
N ARG A 166 12.22 0.47 40.80
CA ARG A 166 13.10 1.63 41.05
C ARG A 166 12.51 2.66 42.00
N GLU A 167 11.18 2.76 42.04
CA GLU A 167 10.46 3.70 42.90
C GLU A 167 10.35 3.13 44.32
N SER A 168 10.04 1.84 44.45
CA SER A 168 10.05 1.09 45.73
C SER A 168 11.43 1.11 46.40
N ASN A 169 12.51 0.84 45.66
CA ASN A 169 13.86 0.81 46.24
C ASN A 169 14.33 2.20 46.71
N ARG A 170 13.76 3.27 46.13
CA ARG A 170 14.07 4.66 46.51
C ARG A 170 13.33 5.10 47.76
N GLU A 171 12.11 4.59 47.99
CA GLU A 171 11.33 4.86 49.20
C GLU A 171 11.91 4.13 50.42
N ASP A 172 12.43 2.91 50.25
CA ASP A 172 13.09 2.15 51.32
C ASP A 172 14.45 2.77 51.73
N GLU A 173 15.21 3.33 50.79
CA GLU A 173 16.45 4.09 51.09
C GLU A 173 16.16 5.39 51.86
N LEU A 174 15.01 6.05 51.62
CA LEU A 174 14.60 7.27 52.32
C LEU A 174 13.96 7.00 53.70
N ALA A 175 13.47 5.79 53.95
CA ALA A 175 12.89 5.38 55.23
C ALA A 175 13.93 4.88 56.25
N THR A 176 15.12 4.47 55.80
CA THR A 176 16.19 3.93 56.66
C THR A 176 17.09 5.02 57.28
N ASP A 177 16.96 6.28 56.84
CA ASP A 177 17.78 7.42 57.29
C ASP A 177 17.04 8.34 58.28
N ARG A 178 16.11 7.78 59.08
CA ARG A 178 15.34 8.50 60.11
C ARG A 178 15.30 7.73 61.42
#